data_AF-A0A412EWI0-F1
#
_entry.id   AF-A0A412EWI0-F1
#
_cell.length_a   1.000
_cell.length_b   1.000
_cell.length_c   1.000
_cell.angle_alpha   90.00
_cell.angle_beta   90.00
_cell.angle_gamma   90.00
#
_symmetry.space_group_name_H-M   'P 1'
#
loop_
_entity.id
_entity.type
_entity.pdbx_description
1 polymer ?
#
loop_
_entity_poly.entity_id
_entity_poly.type
_entity_poly.pdbx_seq_one_letter_code
_entity_poly.pdbx_strand_id
1 'polypeptide(L)' 'MERFYRHGYEELLMKSIERRPTIHTLFMMNRLINGGGDREFYMALLKKVTERTDIEKEIRDVAQEYIDFQNEEE' A
#
# COMPACT_ATOMS: atom_id res chain seq x y z
N MET A 1 -9.17 0.83 18.07
CA MET A 1 -7.76 0.39 17.94
C MET A 1 -7.75 -1.03 17.41
N GLU A 2 -7.17 -1.24 16.23
CA GLU A 2 -7.08 -2.56 15.60
C GLU A 2 -6.20 -3.49 16.43
N ARG A 3 -6.74 -4.66 16.80
CA ARG A 3 -6.15 -5.61 17.77
C ARG A 3 -4.94 -6.39 17.22
N PHE A 4 -4.65 -6.24 15.92
CA PHE A 4 -3.64 -7.03 15.19
C PHE A 4 -2.48 -6.21 14.63
N TYR A 5 -2.45 -4.90 14.91
CA TYR A 5 -1.36 -4.01 14.52
C TYR A 5 -0.05 -4.43 15.20
N ARG A 6 1.03 -4.60 14.41
CA ARG A 6 2.39 -5.05 14.80
C ARG A 6 2.57 -6.51 15.20
N HIS A 7 1.71 -7.40 14.71
CA HIS A 7 1.81 -8.84 14.98
C HIS A 7 2.34 -9.68 13.80
N GLY A 8 2.98 -9.05 12.80
CA GLY A 8 3.64 -9.74 11.67
C GLY A 8 2.76 -9.94 10.44
N TYR A 9 1.49 -9.51 10.51
CA TYR A 9 0.60 -9.49 9.36
C TYR A 9 1.03 -8.46 8.31
N GLU A 10 1.74 -7.40 8.72
CA GLU A 10 2.28 -6.42 7.78
C GLU A 10 3.27 -7.06 6.81
N GLU A 11 4.15 -7.96 7.28
CA GLU A 11 5.13 -8.63 6.42
C GLU A 11 4.44 -9.52 5.38
N LEU A 12 3.40 -10.26 5.77
CA LEU A 12 2.60 -11.06 4.85
C LEU A 12 1.87 -10.19 3.83
N LEU A 13 1.36 -9.02 4.26
CA LEU A 13 0.75 -8.05 3.36
C LEU A 13 1.75 -7.53 2.34
N MET A 14 2.97 -7.15 2.76
CA MET A 14 4.01 -6.66 1.85
C MET A 14 4.37 -7.73 0.82
N LYS A 15 4.60 -8.98 1.26
CA LYS A 15 4.86 -10.12 0.36
C LYS A 15 3.72 -10.37 -0.61
N SER A 16 2.47 -10.21 -0.16
CA SER A 16 1.30 -10.36 -1.03
C SER A 16 1.26 -9.25 -2.09
N ILE A 17 1.52 -8.01 -1.72
CA ILE A 17 1.55 -6.85 -2.63
C ILE A 17 2.67 -7.01 -3.65
N GLU A 18 3.87 -7.40 -3.22
CA GLU A 18 5.00 -7.65 -4.10
C GLU A 18 4.72 -8.77 -5.11
N ARG A 19 4.10 -9.87 -4.66
CA ARG A 19 3.76 -10.99 -5.56
C ARG A 19 2.65 -10.60 -6.54
N ARG A 20 1.51 -10.14 -6.01
CA ARG A 20 0.30 -9.84 -6.79
C ARG A 20 -0.54 -8.79 -6.06
N PRO A 21 -0.36 -7.49 -6.37
CA PRO A 21 -1.15 -6.45 -5.75
C PRO A 21 -2.60 -6.60 -6.18
N THR A 22 -3.50 -6.19 -5.29
CA THR A 22 -4.94 -6.07 -5.52
C THR A 22 -5.41 -4.76 -4.92
N ILE A 23 -6.54 -4.23 -5.39
CA ILE A 23 -7.17 -3.04 -4.81
C ILE A 23 -7.33 -3.19 -3.28
N HIS A 24 -7.76 -4.37 -2.81
CA HIS A 24 -7.94 -4.62 -1.39
C HIS A 24 -6.63 -4.57 -0.58
N THR A 25 -5.54 -5.12 -1.11
CA THR A 25 -4.23 -5.07 -0.44
C THR A 25 -3.63 -3.66 -0.44
N LEU A 26 -3.89 -2.86 -1.48
CA LEU A 26 -3.49 -1.45 -1.51
C LEU A 26 -4.26 -0.63 -0.47
N PHE A 27 -5.57 -0.87 -0.34
CA PHE A 27 -6.38 -0.26 0.71
C PHE A 27 -5.87 -0.60 2.12
N MET A 28 -5.52 -1.87 2.38
CA MET A 28 -4.95 -2.28 3.66
C MET A 28 -3.61 -1.57 3.94
N MET A 29 -2.76 -1.41 2.92
CA MET A 29 -1.51 -0.66 3.06
C MET A 29 -1.77 0.83 3.35
N ASN A 30 -2.72 1.46 2.67
CA ASN A 30 -3.11 2.85 2.95
C ASN A 30 -3.60 3.02 4.40
N ARG A 31 -4.33 2.02 4.94
CA ARG A 31 -4.70 2.02 6.37
C ARG A 31 -3.50 1.95 7.30
N LEU A 32 -2.43 1.23 6.95
CA LEU A 32 -1.20 1.21 7.76
C LEU A 32 -0.50 2.58 7.77
N ILE A 33 -0.51 3.30 6.65
CA ILE A 33 -0.01 4.69 6.59
C ILE A 33 -0.82 5.57 7.54
N ASN A 34 -2.15 5.56 7.40
CA ASN A 34 -3.05 6.34 8.26
C ASN A 34 -2.98 5.93 9.75
N GLY A 35 -2.60 4.68 10.03
CA GLY A 35 -2.41 4.14 11.38
C GLY A 35 -1.09 4.53 12.06
N GLY A 36 -0.29 5.42 11.45
CA GLY A 36 1.01 5.82 11.97
C GLY A 36 2.09 4.75 11.80
N GLY A 37 1.99 3.96 10.73
CA GLY A 37 3.03 3.03 10.31
C GLY A 37 4.19 3.75 9.62
N ASP A 38 5.12 2.98 9.07
CA ASP A 38 6.28 3.50 8.33
C ASP A 38 5.85 4.08 6.97
N ARG A 39 5.42 5.34 6.97
CA ARG A 39 4.90 6.04 5.78
C ARG A 39 5.90 6.00 4.63
N GLU A 40 7.18 6.27 4.88
CA GLU A 40 8.20 6.30 3.82
C GLU A 40 8.32 4.94 3.13
N PHE A 41 8.39 3.87 3.92
CA PHE A 41 8.44 2.51 3.40
C PHE A 41 7.20 2.14 2.56
N TYR A 42 6.00 2.46 3.05
CA TYR A 42 4.77 2.13 2.32
C TYR A 42 4.56 2.98 1.06
N MET A 43 4.94 4.26 1.09
CA MET A 43 4.91 5.14 -0.09
C MET A 43 5.87 4.63 -1.16
N ALA A 44 7.06 4.15 -0.77
CA ALA A 44 7.98 3.51 -1.70
C ALA A 44 7.40 2.23 -2.33
N LEU A 45 6.63 1.44 -1.57
CA LEU A 45 5.97 0.24 -2.10
C LEU A 45 4.82 0.58 -3.07
N LEU A 46 4.00 1.61 -2.76
CA LEU A 46 2.98 2.13 -3.69
C LEU A 46 3.62 2.55 -5.02
N LYS A 47 4.74 3.27 -4.97
CA LYS A 47 5.47 3.70 -6.17
C LYS A 47 5.97 2.51 -7.00
N LYS A 48 6.48 1.46 -6.36
CA LYS A 48 6.84 0.22 -7.09
C LYS A 48 5.65 -0.39 -7.81
N VAL A 49 4.45 -0.33 -7.22
CA VAL A 49 3.22 -0.85 -7.85
C VAL A 49 2.85 -0.02 -9.09
N THR A 50 2.97 1.32 -9.05
CA THR A 50 2.65 2.16 -10.22
C THR A 50 3.60 1.93 -11.40
N GLU A 51 4.83 1.48 -11.14
CA GLU A 51 5.85 1.20 -12.17
C GLU A 51 5.70 -0.21 -12.81
N ARG A 52 4.82 -1.08 -12.29
CA ARG A 52 4.66 -2.47 -12.78
C ARG A 52 3.89 -2.57 -14.10
N THR A 53 4.51 -3.16 -15.11
CA THR A 53 3.90 -3.39 -16.42
C THR A 53 3.14 -4.72 -16.52
N ASP A 54 3.28 -5.61 -15.53
CA ASP A 54 2.75 -6.98 -15.51
C ASP A 54 1.40 -7.13 -14.77
N ILE A 55 0.79 -6.02 -14.35
CA ILE A 55 -0.48 -5.98 -13.61
C ILE A 55 -1.52 -5.11 -14.32
N GLU A 56 -2.80 -5.26 -13.92
CA GLU A 56 -3.90 -4.47 -14.46
C GLU A 56 -3.70 -2.96 -14.24
N LYS A 57 -4.04 -2.14 -15.24
CA LYS A 57 -3.90 -0.66 -15.16
C LYS A 57 -4.67 -0.08 -13.98
N GLU A 58 -5.87 -0.59 -13.71
CA GLU A 58 -6.71 -0.15 -12.59
C GLU A 58 -5.99 -0.25 -11.24
N ILE A 59 -5.19 -1.30 -11.03
CA ILE A 59 -4.43 -1.48 -9.78
C ILE A 59 -3.32 -0.42 -9.66
N ARG A 60 -2.68 -0.07 -10.79
CA ARG A 60 -1.70 1.03 -10.81
C ARG A 60 -2.35 2.37 -10.57
N ASP A 61 -3.50 2.62 -11.18
CA ASP A 61 -4.24 3.87 -11.03
C ASP A 61 -4.63 4.06 -9.55
N VAL A 62 -5.18 3.04 -8.90
CA VAL A 62 -5.48 3.06 -7.45
C VAL A 62 -4.23 3.28 -6.59
N ALA A 63 -3.09 2.68 -6.95
CA ALA A 63 -1.84 2.93 -6.23
C ALA A 63 -1.41 4.40 -6.35
N GLN A 64 -1.58 5.01 -7.52
CA GLN A 64 -1.30 6.43 -7.74
C GLN A 64 -2.27 7.32 -6.97
N GLU A 65 -3.57 7.01 -6.96
CA GLU A 65 -4.57 7.74 -6.17
C GLU A 65 -4.22 7.76 -4.68
N TYR A 66 -3.71 6.66 -4.13
CA TYR A 66 -3.24 6.64 -2.74
C TYR A 66 -1.96 7.47 -2.54
N ILE A 67 -1.04 7.51 -3.50
CA ILE A 67 0.13 8.41 -3.41
C ILE A 67 -0.32 9.86 -3.37
N ASP A 68 -1.21 10.25 -4.28
CA ASP A 68 -1.72 11.61 -4.39
C ASP A 68 -2.45 12.01 -3.09
N PHE A 69 -3.37 11.16 -2.61
CA PHE A 69 -4.07 11.34 -1.34
C PHE A 69 -3.11 11.55 -0.16
N GLN A 70 -2.03 10.76 -0.05
CA GLN A 70 -1.07 10.86 1.05
C GLN A 70 -0.16 12.08 0.97
N ASN A 71 -0.01 12.69 -0.20
CA ASN A 71 0.74 13.94 -0.39
C ASN A 71 -0.12 15.18 -0.12
N GLU A 72 -1.44 15.09 -0.26
CA GLU A 72 -2.37 16.17 0.07
C GLU A 72 -2.59 16.35 1.58
N GLU A 73 -2.36 15.30 2.38
CA GLU A 73 -2.51 15.29 3.85
C GLU A 73 -1.24 15.71 4.61
N GLU A 74 -0.18 16.16 3.92
CA GLU A 74 1.10 16.67 4.49
C GLU A 74 1.09 18.19 4.68
#